data_AF-A0A932UEB5-F1
#
_entry.id   AF-A0A932UEB5-F1
#
_cell.length_a   1.000
_cell.length_b   1.000
_cell.length_c   1.000
_cell.angle_alpha   90.00
_cell.angle_beta   90.00
_cell.angle_gamma   90.00
#
_symmetry.space_group_name_H-M   'P 1'
#
loop_
_entity.id
_entity.type
_entity.pdbx_description
1 polymer ?
#
loop_
_entity_poly.entity_id
_entity_poly.type
_entity_poly.pdbx_seq_one_letter_code
_entity_poly.pdbx_strand_id
1 'polypeptide(L)'
;MVKIEETVIREAETQDPEHYRRRVGHLALVYTGMFVLSLAGIVLLVSRGKLFVTLTQRSNVETLSLAFILVFFVYLVAISSRGTFGASRLAYYTALRWLGHDASEIELRKMNALQGEPSSTPHVALNVALEREDQPGEPFRLHIADDVALVGWLEVDGVEIKHHSTIKDGSNSLLAFFQQQVGKVLRERGVAAEVEIVAWRSTDDEATLEYAGLARFARNLERHLKADELWPKLRLTQADCDELERRLAAICPALRDEAFLPHWEFSAEHKLPIVPEPLGLISLSRSERRVDPVASMGCAVFVVAAVLAILSLFVFLPPWVPGS
;
A
#
# COMPACT_ATOMS: atom_id res chain seq x y z
N MET A 1 2.09 -25.02 2.14
CA MET A 1 0.90 -24.23 2.52
C MET A 1 1.29 -22.83 3.02
N VAL A 2 2.38 -22.69 3.78
CA VAL A 2 2.89 -21.39 4.31
C VAL A 2 3.29 -20.34 3.24
N LYS A 3 3.83 -20.74 2.07
CA LYS A 3 4.25 -19.79 1.02
C LYS A 3 3.11 -18.99 0.38
N ILE A 4 1.87 -19.50 0.37
CA ILE A 4 0.75 -18.83 -0.30
C ILE A 4 0.24 -17.66 0.54
N GLU A 5 0.21 -17.82 1.87
CA GLU A 5 -0.16 -16.74 2.79
C GLU A 5 0.88 -15.61 2.78
N GLU A 6 2.18 -15.93 2.72
CA GLU A 6 3.25 -14.92 2.69
C GLU A 6 3.21 -14.03 1.43
N THR A 7 2.92 -14.59 0.26
CA THR A 7 2.81 -13.80 -0.99
C THR A 7 1.54 -12.96 -1.03
N VAL A 8 0.42 -13.46 -0.49
CA VAL A 8 -0.86 -12.75 -0.46
C VAL A 8 -0.84 -11.59 0.55
N ILE A 9 -0.04 -11.68 1.61
CA ILE A 9 0.03 -10.63 2.65
C ILE A 9 1.08 -9.55 2.32
N ARG A 10 2.21 -9.92 1.71
CA ARG A 10 3.30 -8.98 1.41
C ARG A 10 3.04 -8.08 0.20
N GLU A 11 2.49 -8.63 -0.88
CA GLU A 11 2.51 -7.99 -2.21
C GLU A 11 1.29 -8.40 -3.05
N ALA A 12 0.07 -8.26 -2.49
CA ALA A 12 -1.13 -8.58 -3.24
C ALA A 12 -1.24 -7.71 -4.51
N GLU A 13 -1.50 -8.37 -5.64
CA GLU A 13 -1.94 -7.75 -6.89
C GLU A 13 -0.94 -6.78 -7.59
N THR A 14 0.38 -6.90 -7.38
CA THR A 14 1.38 -6.12 -8.15
C THR A 14 2.04 -6.88 -9.31
N GLN A 15 1.54 -8.07 -9.64
CA GLN A 15 2.22 -8.99 -10.56
C GLN A 15 2.14 -8.57 -12.02
N ASP A 16 1.04 -7.94 -12.42
CA ASP A 16 0.78 -7.49 -13.79
C ASP A 16 0.02 -6.15 -13.77
N PRO A 17 0.02 -5.38 -14.88
CA PRO A 17 -0.68 -4.10 -14.95
C PRO A 17 -2.18 -4.15 -14.63
N GLU A 18 -2.85 -5.25 -15.00
CA GLU A 18 -4.27 -5.44 -14.68
C GLU A 18 -4.51 -5.66 -13.20
N HIS A 19 -3.66 -6.45 -12.54
CA HIS A 19 -3.70 -6.67 -11.11
C HIS A 19 -3.47 -5.35 -10.36
N TYR A 20 -2.48 -4.56 -10.80
CA TYR A 20 -2.20 -3.25 -10.21
C TYR A 20 -3.41 -2.32 -10.29
N ARG A 21 -4.11 -2.30 -11.44
CA ARG A 21 -5.33 -1.51 -11.62
C ARG A 21 -6.46 -1.98 -10.70
N ARG A 22 -6.66 -3.29 -10.56
CA ARG A 22 -7.66 -3.85 -9.63
C ARG A 22 -7.36 -3.45 -8.18
N ARG A 23 -6.10 -3.51 -7.78
CA ARG A 23 -5.64 -3.08 -6.46
C ARG A 23 -6.03 -1.64 -6.14
N VAL A 24 -5.79 -0.72 -7.08
CA VAL A 24 -6.18 0.70 -6.92
C VAL A 24 -7.70 0.84 -6.78
N GLY A 25 -8.47 0.08 -7.57
CA GLY A 25 -9.93 0.02 -7.45
C GLY A 25 -10.40 -0.51 -6.09
N HIS A 26 -9.80 -1.60 -5.61
CA HIS A 26 -10.08 -2.15 -4.28
C HIS A 26 -9.76 -1.14 -3.17
N LEU A 27 -8.63 -0.44 -3.26
CA LEU A 27 -8.24 0.59 -2.30
C LEU A 27 -9.26 1.75 -2.26
N ALA A 28 -9.71 2.22 -3.44
CA ALA A 28 -10.76 3.23 -3.54
C ALA A 28 -12.08 2.77 -2.91
N LEU A 29 -12.46 1.49 -3.10
CA LEU A 29 -13.64 0.89 -2.50
C LEU A 29 -13.50 0.81 -0.98
N VAL A 30 -12.34 0.39 -0.47
CA VAL A 30 -12.06 0.28 0.97
C VAL A 30 -12.19 1.63 1.66
N TYR A 31 -11.59 2.70 1.13
CA TYR A 31 -11.77 4.05 1.68
C TYR A 31 -13.23 4.49 1.68
N THR A 32 -13.92 4.27 0.57
CA THR A 32 -15.33 4.66 0.42
C THR A 32 -16.22 3.88 1.40
N GLY A 33 -16.02 2.56 1.50
CA GLY A 33 -16.76 1.70 2.42
C GLY A 33 -16.52 2.09 3.87
N MET A 34 -15.26 2.36 4.24
CA MET A 34 -14.92 2.84 5.57
C MET A 34 -15.63 4.13 5.94
N PHE A 35 -15.66 5.10 5.02
CA PHE A 35 -16.34 6.37 5.21
C PHE A 35 -17.86 6.18 5.35
N VAL A 36 -18.49 5.47 4.41
CA VAL A 36 -19.94 5.28 4.38
C VAL A 36 -20.43 4.52 5.62
N LEU A 37 -19.75 3.44 6.00
CA LEU A 37 -20.13 2.65 7.18
C LEU A 37 -19.96 3.44 8.48
N SER A 38 -18.85 4.18 8.62
CA SER A 38 -18.62 5.02 9.80
C SER A 38 -19.64 6.15 9.90
N LEU A 39 -19.98 6.79 8.77
CA LEU A 39 -21.01 7.81 8.71
C LEU A 39 -22.39 7.25 9.05
N ALA A 40 -22.74 6.07 8.52
CA ALA A 40 -23.97 5.37 8.87
C ALA A 40 -24.03 5.04 10.37
N GLY A 41 -22.91 4.62 10.98
CA GLY A 41 -22.80 4.40 12.41
C GLY A 41 -23.05 5.65 13.24
N ILE A 42 -22.49 6.79 12.84
CA ILE A 42 -22.76 8.09 13.49
C ILE A 42 -24.26 8.43 13.39
N VAL A 43 -24.84 8.34 12.19
CA VAL A 43 -26.26 8.63 11.97
C VAL A 43 -27.16 7.71 12.82
N LEU A 44 -26.83 6.42 12.90
CA LEU A 44 -27.55 5.45 13.73
C LEU A 44 -27.48 5.84 15.23
N LEU A 45 -26.27 6.12 15.73
CA LEU A 45 -26.05 6.47 17.13
C LEU A 45 -26.73 7.80 17.51
N VAL A 46 -26.66 8.82 16.65
CA VAL A 46 -27.29 10.12 16.91
C VAL A 46 -28.81 10.02 16.83
N SER A 47 -29.35 9.36 15.80
CA SER A 47 -30.80 9.24 15.61
C SER A 47 -31.48 8.35 16.66
N ARG A 48 -30.78 7.32 17.15
CA ARG A 48 -31.27 6.39 18.19
C ARG A 48 -30.60 6.62 19.54
N GLY A 49 -29.97 7.77 19.74
CA GLY A 49 -29.19 8.07 20.95
C GLY A 49 -30.00 7.93 22.23
N LYS A 50 -31.28 8.33 22.23
CA LYS A 50 -32.17 8.13 23.39
C LYS A 50 -32.32 6.64 23.75
N LEU A 51 -32.55 5.79 22.76
CA LEU A 51 -32.73 4.35 22.94
C LEU A 51 -31.45 3.69 23.44
N PHE A 52 -30.30 4.08 22.88
CA PHE A 52 -29.01 3.59 23.34
C PHE A 52 -28.69 4.07 24.77
N VAL A 53 -28.90 5.36 25.09
CA VAL A 53 -28.69 5.89 26.44
C VAL A 53 -29.63 5.22 27.46
N THR A 54 -30.88 4.94 27.09
CA THR A 54 -31.82 4.24 27.97
C THR A 54 -31.40 2.79 28.22
N LEU A 55 -30.83 2.09 27.22
CA LEU A 55 -30.22 0.77 27.45
C LEU A 55 -29.02 0.85 28.38
N THR A 56 -28.15 1.85 28.16
CA THR A 56 -26.87 1.95 28.87
C THR A 56 -26.96 2.60 30.25
N GLN A 57 -28.13 3.14 30.63
CA GLN A 57 -28.38 3.62 32.00
C GLN A 57 -28.29 2.51 33.06
N ARG A 58 -28.18 1.23 32.66
CA ARG A 58 -27.84 0.13 33.55
C ARG A 58 -26.40 0.16 34.06
N SER A 59 -25.48 0.83 33.38
CA SER A 59 -24.04 0.81 33.71
C SER A 59 -23.24 2.00 33.15
N ASN A 60 -22.45 2.67 33.98
CA ASN A 60 -21.52 3.74 33.56
C ASN A 60 -20.53 3.27 32.48
N VAL A 61 -20.19 1.97 32.45
CA VAL A 61 -19.28 1.38 31.46
C VAL A 61 -19.91 1.40 30.07
N GLU A 62 -21.20 1.09 29.96
CA GLU A 62 -21.88 0.99 28.67
C GLU A 62 -22.05 2.38 28.01
N THR A 63 -22.31 3.42 28.81
CA THR A 63 -22.38 4.80 28.33
C THR A 63 -21.02 5.29 27.83
N LEU A 64 -19.93 4.93 28.52
CA LEU A 64 -18.56 5.22 28.08
C LEU A 64 -18.22 4.48 26.78
N SER A 65 -18.64 3.22 26.64
CA SER A 65 -18.44 2.44 25.41
C SER A 65 -19.12 3.08 24.20
N LEU A 66 -20.36 3.58 24.35
CA LEU A 66 -21.04 4.29 23.26
C LEU A 66 -20.32 5.59 22.87
N ALA A 67 -19.85 6.37 23.85
CA ALA A 67 -19.08 7.58 23.60
C ALA A 67 -17.78 7.24 22.85
N PHE A 68 -17.08 6.18 23.26
CA PHE A 68 -15.89 5.69 22.58
C PHE A 68 -16.16 5.28 21.13
N ILE A 69 -17.23 4.52 20.88
CA ILE A 69 -17.63 4.10 19.53
C ILE A 69 -17.95 5.32 18.65
N LEU A 70 -18.64 6.32 19.18
CA LEU A 70 -18.94 7.55 18.46
C LEU A 70 -17.66 8.31 18.06
N VAL A 71 -16.74 8.51 19.01
CA VAL A 71 -15.44 9.15 18.76
C VAL A 71 -14.64 8.35 17.73
N PHE A 72 -14.66 7.02 17.83
CA PHE A 72 -14.01 6.13 16.89
C PHE A 72 -14.57 6.27 15.47
N PHE A 73 -15.89 6.31 15.29
CA PHE A 73 -16.49 6.56 13.96
C PHE A 73 -16.15 7.96 13.43
N VAL A 74 -16.17 9.00 14.26
CA VAL A 74 -15.78 10.35 13.85
C VAL A 74 -14.32 10.38 13.37
N TYR A 75 -13.43 9.72 14.10
CA TYR A 75 -12.03 9.57 13.73
C TYR A 75 -11.87 8.86 12.37
N LEU A 76 -12.58 7.74 12.17
CA LEU A 76 -12.56 7.01 10.90
C LEU A 76 -13.11 7.84 9.73
N VAL A 77 -14.19 8.60 9.92
CA VAL A 77 -14.73 9.54 8.91
C VAL A 77 -13.67 10.58 8.55
N ALA A 78 -13.01 11.18 9.54
CA ALA A 78 -11.98 12.20 9.31
C ALA A 78 -10.84 11.65 8.45
N ILE A 79 -10.34 10.46 8.76
CA ILE A 79 -9.23 9.81 8.03
C ILE A 79 -9.65 9.34 6.63
N SER A 80 -10.80 8.69 6.51
CA SER A 80 -11.28 8.12 5.24
C SER A 80 -11.87 9.16 4.28
N SER A 81 -12.15 10.39 4.75
CA SER A 81 -12.72 11.48 3.94
C SER A 81 -11.85 11.82 2.71
N ARG A 82 -10.53 11.92 2.90
CA ARG A 82 -9.58 12.20 1.81
C ARG A 82 -9.55 11.07 0.79
N GLY A 83 -9.58 9.82 1.24
CA GLY A 83 -9.66 8.65 0.37
C GLY A 83 -10.96 8.58 -0.41
N THR A 84 -12.08 8.92 0.22
CA THR A 84 -13.40 8.96 -0.43
C THR A 84 -13.50 10.08 -1.45
N PHE A 85 -12.92 11.25 -1.17
CA PHE A 85 -12.82 12.33 -2.14
C PHE A 85 -11.96 11.91 -3.35
N GLY A 86 -10.82 11.27 -3.10
CA GLY A 86 -10.01 10.65 -4.14
C GLY A 86 -10.82 9.66 -5.00
N ALA A 87 -11.45 8.67 -4.37
CA ALA A 87 -12.30 7.68 -5.02
C ALA A 87 -13.43 8.30 -5.85
N SER A 88 -14.04 9.38 -5.37
CA SER A 88 -15.07 10.12 -6.10
C SER A 88 -14.53 10.76 -7.39
N ARG A 89 -13.28 11.23 -7.39
CA ARG A 89 -12.61 11.74 -8.60
C ARG A 89 -12.32 10.60 -9.59
N LEU A 90 -11.87 9.44 -9.12
CA LEU A 90 -11.71 8.26 -9.97
C LEU A 90 -13.05 7.87 -10.63
N ALA A 91 -14.12 7.84 -9.84
CA ALA A 91 -15.46 7.55 -10.36
C ALA A 91 -15.92 8.59 -11.39
N TYR A 92 -15.64 9.87 -11.17
CA TYR A 92 -15.90 10.95 -12.13
C TYR A 92 -15.17 10.73 -13.47
N TYR A 93 -13.86 10.45 -13.45
CA TYR A 93 -13.09 10.21 -14.68
C TYR A 93 -13.52 8.90 -15.38
N THR A 94 -13.90 7.89 -14.61
CA THR A 94 -14.47 6.64 -15.14
C THR A 94 -15.82 6.90 -15.82
N ALA A 95 -16.67 7.74 -15.23
CA ALA A 95 -17.95 8.13 -15.81
C ALA A 95 -17.75 8.94 -17.11
N LEU A 96 -16.79 9.86 -17.16
CA LEU A 96 -16.45 10.59 -18.39
C LEU A 96 -16.05 9.65 -19.53
N ARG A 97 -15.23 8.63 -19.22
CA ARG A 97 -14.83 7.60 -20.17
C ARG A 97 -16.03 6.81 -20.68
N TRP A 98 -16.94 6.43 -19.78
CA TRP A 98 -18.16 5.71 -20.15
C TRP A 98 -19.10 6.55 -21.02
N LEU A 99 -19.12 7.87 -20.82
CA LEU A 99 -19.86 8.84 -21.65
C LEU A 99 -19.20 9.11 -23.02
N GLY A 100 -18.11 8.39 -23.38
CA GLY A 100 -17.49 8.47 -24.70
C GLY A 100 -16.51 9.62 -24.90
N HIS A 101 -16.02 10.25 -23.81
CA HIS A 101 -14.94 11.23 -23.92
C HIS A 101 -13.61 10.55 -24.28
N ASP A 102 -12.74 11.29 -24.98
CA ASP A 102 -11.43 10.77 -25.39
C ASP A 102 -10.56 10.39 -24.18
N ALA A 103 -9.93 9.21 -24.28
CA ALA A 103 -9.11 8.66 -23.22
C ALA A 103 -7.87 9.53 -22.96
N SER A 104 -7.24 10.04 -24.02
CA SER A 104 -6.05 10.88 -23.92
C SER A 104 -6.37 12.21 -23.22
N GLU A 105 -7.50 12.84 -23.54
CA GLU A 105 -7.95 14.05 -22.85
C GLU A 105 -8.22 13.81 -21.36
N ILE A 106 -8.82 12.67 -21.01
CA ILE A 106 -9.08 12.31 -19.61
C ILE A 106 -7.75 12.17 -18.85
N GLU A 107 -6.77 11.47 -19.41
CA GLU A 107 -5.47 11.27 -18.77
C GLU A 107 -4.69 12.59 -18.63
N LEU A 108 -4.75 13.49 -19.62
CA LEU A 108 -4.21 14.85 -19.51
C LEU A 108 -4.90 15.66 -18.40
N ARG A 109 -6.22 15.56 -18.28
CA ARG A 109 -6.97 16.22 -17.19
C ARG A 109 -6.56 15.67 -15.83
N LYS A 110 -6.33 14.35 -15.70
CA LYS A 110 -5.81 13.73 -14.47
C LYS A 110 -4.43 14.29 -14.11
N MET A 111 -3.52 14.36 -15.07
CA MET A 111 -2.17 14.90 -14.87
C MET A 111 -2.21 16.36 -14.38
N ASN A 112 -3.01 17.21 -15.01
CA ASN A 112 -3.17 18.60 -14.58
C ASN A 112 -3.72 18.71 -13.16
N ALA A 113 -4.61 17.80 -12.79
CA ALA A 113 -5.19 17.69 -11.47
C ALA A 113 -4.23 17.18 -10.38
N LEU A 114 -3.11 16.58 -10.78
CA LEU A 114 -2.09 15.98 -9.93
C LEU A 114 -0.80 16.81 -9.89
N GLN A 115 -0.79 17.99 -10.52
CA GLN A 115 0.34 18.92 -10.44
C GLN A 115 0.55 19.38 -8.99
N GLY A 116 1.81 19.32 -8.55
CA GLY A 116 2.24 19.71 -7.22
C GLY A 116 3.64 19.19 -6.93
N GLU A 117 4.28 19.73 -5.89
CA GLU A 117 5.55 19.17 -5.44
C GLU A 117 5.32 17.79 -4.81
N PRO A 118 6.15 16.79 -5.16
CA PRO A 118 6.05 15.46 -4.57
C PRO A 118 6.26 15.54 -3.05
N SER A 119 5.32 15.01 -2.29
CA SER A 119 5.35 15.06 -0.81
C SER A 119 6.42 14.15 -0.18
N SER A 120 6.84 13.11 -0.92
CA SER A 120 7.83 12.13 -0.47
C SER A 120 8.50 11.43 -1.65
N THR A 121 9.72 10.93 -1.42
CA THR A 121 10.49 10.11 -2.36
C THR A 121 10.55 8.68 -1.81
N PRO A 122 9.64 7.77 -2.24
CA PRO A 122 9.68 6.37 -1.84
C PRO A 122 11.05 5.75 -2.11
N HIS A 123 11.56 5.01 -1.14
CA HIS A 123 12.90 4.42 -1.18
C HIS A 123 12.90 3.03 -0.56
N VAL A 124 13.50 2.06 -1.26
CA VAL A 124 13.65 0.67 -0.81
C VAL A 124 15.07 0.17 -1.04
N ALA A 125 15.45 -0.84 -0.25
CA ALA A 125 16.67 -1.61 -0.47
C ALA A 125 16.32 -3.05 -0.88
N LEU A 126 17.07 -3.57 -1.86
CA LEU A 126 16.97 -4.93 -2.36
C LEU A 126 18.00 -5.88 -1.73
N ASN A 127 17.68 -7.18 -1.71
CA ASN A 127 18.63 -8.23 -1.31
C ASN A 127 19.87 -8.31 -2.24
N VAL A 128 19.71 -7.91 -3.50
CA VAL A 128 20.74 -7.97 -4.56
C VAL A 128 21.01 -6.59 -5.15
N ALA A 129 22.24 -6.36 -5.60
CA ALA A 129 22.60 -5.14 -6.31
C ALA A 129 22.21 -5.27 -7.80
N LEU A 130 21.38 -4.35 -8.28
CA LEU A 130 21.05 -4.23 -9.70
C LEU A 130 22.10 -3.34 -10.38
N GLU A 131 22.70 -3.86 -11.43
CA GLU A 131 23.68 -3.15 -12.26
C GLU A 131 23.27 -3.24 -13.74
N ARG A 132 23.67 -2.26 -14.53
CA ARG A 132 23.58 -2.34 -15.99
C ARG A 132 24.83 -3.00 -16.56
N GLU A 133 24.65 -3.87 -17.54
CA GLU A 133 25.76 -4.60 -18.15
C GLU A 133 26.76 -3.67 -18.86
N ASP A 134 26.27 -2.59 -19.47
CA ASP A 134 27.09 -1.60 -20.17
C ASP A 134 27.79 -0.62 -19.21
N GLN A 135 27.26 -0.43 -18.00
CA GLN A 135 27.74 0.55 -17.01
C GLN A 135 27.72 -0.06 -15.59
N PRO A 136 28.60 -1.04 -15.30
CA PRO A 136 28.56 -1.78 -14.05
C PRO A 136 28.91 -0.90 -12.83
N GLY A 137 28.01 -0.92 -11.84
CA GLY A 137 28.15 -0.20 -10.58
C GLY A 137 27.95 1.31 -10.67
N GLU A 138 27.50 1.83 -11.82
CA GLU A 138 26.99 3.20 -11.93
C GLU A 138 25.47 3.21 -11.72
N PRO A 139 24.92 4.27 -11.12
CA PRO A 139 23.48 4.41 -10.97
C PRO A 139 22.84 4.62 -12.34
N PHE A 140 21.67 4.04 -12.55
CA PHE A 140 20.91 4.20 -13.79
C PHE A 140 19.45 4.56 -13.51
N ARG A 141 18.78 5.06 -14.55
CA ARG A 141 17.40 5.52 -14.46
C ARG A 141 16.50 4.77 -15.42
N LEU A 142 15.28 4.50 -14.97
CA LEU A 142 14.20 3.96 -15.79
C LEU A 142 13.02 4.94 -15.75
N HIS A 143 12.57 5.36 -16.93
CA HIS A 143 11.49 6.32 -17.06
C HIS A 143 10.12 5.65 -16.85
N ILE A 144 9.24 6.36 -16.18
CA ILE A 144 7.84 5.99 -16.01
C ILE A 144 7.05 6.99 -16.85
N ALA A 145 6.93 6.70 -18.13
CA ALA A 145 6.23 7.52 -19.11
C ALA A 145 5.35 6.64 -19.99
N ASP A 146 4.18 7.13 -20.33
CA ASP A 146 3.37 6.60 -21.43
C ASP A 146 3.24 7.65 -22.54
N ASP A 147 2.40 7.37 -23.53
CA ASP A 147 2.16 8.28 -24.67
C ASP A 147 1.54 9.64 -24.26
N VAL A 148 1.07 9.77 -23.02
CA VAL A 148 0.40 10.98 -22.53
C VAL A 148 1.37 11.90 -21.80
N ALA A 149 2.12 11.37 -20.83
CA ALA A 149 3.03 12.18 -20.02
C ALA A 149 4.05 11.35 -19.23
N LEU A 150 5.15 12.01 -18.85
CA LEU A 150 6.11 11.53 -17.86
C LEU A 150 5.51 11.66 -16.45
N VAL A 151 5.37 10.52 -15.76
CA VAL A 151 4.87 10.43 -14.38
C VAL A 151 6.01 10.43 -13.35
N GLY A 152 7.20 10.01 -13.76
CA GLY A 152 8.38 9.98 -12.89
C GLY A 152 9.52 9.13 -13.46
N TRP A 153 10.49 8.83 -12.60
CA TRP A 153 11.55 7.86 -12.92
C TRP A 153 11.96 7.08 -11.67
N LEU A 154 12.44 5.85 -11.89
CA LEU A 154 13.13 5.07 -10.88
C LEU A 154 14.63 5.29 -11.04
N GLU A 155 15.29 5.63 -9.95
CA GLU A 155 16.75 5.68 -9.87
C GLU A 155 17.24 4.46 -9.10
N VAL A 156 18.07 3.65 -9.75
CA VAL A 156 18.64 2.42 -9.21
C VAL A 156 20.13 2.64 -8.96
N ASP A 157 20.56 2.56 -7.69
CA ASP A 157 21.96 2.64 -7.27
C ASP A 157 22.34 1.35 -6.52
N GLY A 158 22.70 0.31 -7.28
CA GLY A 158 23.02 -0.99 -6.73
C GLY A 158 21.81 -1.61 -6.03
N VAL A 159 21.83 -1.65 -4.69
CA VAL A 159 20.73 -2.21 -3.89
C VAL A 159 19.61 -1.20 -3.65
N GLU A 160 19.85 0.10 -3.83
CA GLU A 160 18.87 1.15 -3.55
C GLU A 160 18.00 1.44 -4.78
N ILE A 161 16.69 1.59 -4.58
CA ILE A 161 15.75 2.07 -5.60
C ILE A 161 14.95 3.24 -5.05
N LYS A 162 15.03 4.39 -5.73
CA LYS A 162 14.32 5.63 -5.40
C LYS A 162 13.31 5.96 -6.48
N HIS A 163 12.08 6.25 -6.08
CA HIS A 163 11.06 6.76 -6.99
C HIS A 163 10.97 8.28 -6.91
N HIS A 164 11.34 8.94 -8.01
CA HIS A 164 11.18 10.37 -8.18
C HIS A 164 9.90 10.64 -8.98
N SER A 165 8.88 11.11 -8.29
CA SER A 165 7.57 11.41 -8.89
C SER A 165 7.54 12.84 -9.44
N THR A 166 6.96 13.03 -10.63
CA THR A 166 6.63 14.37 -11.16
C THR A 166 5.21 14.80 -10.79
N ILE A 167 4.45 13.91 -10.15
CA ILE A 167 3.11 14.16 -9.64
C ILE A 167 3.12 14.22 -8.11
N LYS A 168 2.03 14.77 -7.55
CA LYS A 168 1.87 15.09 -6.13
C LYS A 168 2.39 14.07 -5.12
N ASP A 169 2.29 12.76 -5.40
CA ASP A 169 2.72 11.72 -4.48
C ASP A 169 3.48 10.59 -5.21
N GLY A 170 4.42 9.96 -4.51
CA GLY A 170 5.14 8.78 -4.98
C GLY A 170 4.50 7.49 -4.45
N SER A 171 4.50 6.42 -5.24
CA SER A 171 3.92 5.12 -4.83
C SER A 171 4.98 4.13 -4.34
N ASN A 172 4.77 3.56 -3.16
CA ASN A 172 5.52 2.38 -2.69
C ASN A 172 5.05 1.09 -3.36
N SER A 173 3.79 1.04 -3.82
CA SER A 173 3.25 -0.09 -4.58
C SER A 173 3.97 -0.24 -5.93
N LEU A 174 4.39 0.87 -6.53
CA LEU A 174 5.24 0.90 -7.73
C LEU A 174 6.58 0.21 -7.51
N LEU A 175 7.22 0.39 -6.35
CA LEU A 175 8.50 -0.25 -6.04
C LEU A 175 8.36 -1.78 -5.91
N ALA A 176 7.25 -2.25 -5.32
CA ALA A 176 6.90 -3.68 -5.31
C ALA A 176 6.63 -4.21 -6.73
N PHE A 177 5.85 -3.48 -7.54
CA PHE A 177 5.62 -3.83 -8.95
C PHE A 177 6.94 -3.96 -9.71
N PHE A 178 7.84 -2.98 -9.55
CA PHE A 178 9.14 -2.97 -10.21
C PHE A 178 9.99 -4.19 -9.82
N GLN A 179 10.11 -4.51 -8.53
CA GLN A 179 10.85 -5.68 -8.07
C GLN A 179 10.28 -6.98 -8.69
N GLN A 180 8.96 -7.14 -8.73
CA GLN A 180 8.34 -8.31 -9.38
C GLN A 180 8.60 -8.36 -10.88
N GLN A 181 8.59 -7.22 -11.58
CA GLN A 181 8.90 -7.17 -13.01
C GLN A 181 10.37 -7.50 -13.30
N VAL A 182 11.31 -7.01 -12.49
CA VAL A 182 12.74 -7.38 -12.61
C VAL A 182 12.89 -8.90 -12.50
N GLY A 183 12.29 -9.52 -11.49
CA GLY A 183 12.31 -10.98 -11.35
C GLY A 183 11.67 -11.71 -12.54
N LYS A 184 10.60 -11.15 -13.14
CA LYS A 184 9.93 -11.74 -14.31
C LYS A 184 10.79 -11.66 -15.58
N VAL A 185 11.37 -10.50 -15.88
CA VAL A 185 12.27 -10.28 -17.03
C VAL A 185 13.49 -11.19 -16.93
N LEU A 186 14.11 -11.29 -15.76
CA LEU A 186 15.27 -12.17 -15.55
C LEU A 186 14.93 -13.65 -15.71
N ARG A 187 13.75 -14.10 -15.22
CA ARG A 187 13.29 -15.48 -15.42
C ARG A 187 12.99 -15.80 -16.89
N GLU A 188 12.42 -14.86 -17.63
CA GLU A 188 12.20 -15.00 -19.08
C GLU A 188 13.53 -15.15 -19.84
N ARG A 189 14.61 -14.54 -19.33
CA ARG A 189 16.00 -14.72 -19.81
C ARG A 189 16.67 -16.03 -19.36
N GLY A 190 15.99 -16.84 -18.54
CA GLY A 190 16.53 -18.07 -17.96
C GLY A 190 17.45 -17.88 -16.76
N VAL A 191 17.48 -16.68 -16.16
CA VAL A 191 18.25 -16.39 -14.95
C VAL A 191 17.38 -16.69 -13.73
N ALA A 192 17.75 -17.71 -12.96
CA ALA A 192 17.13 -18.00 -11.67
C ALA A 192 17.63 -17.01 -10.61
N ALA A 193 16.95 -15.88 -10.49
CA ALA A 193 17.24 -14.86 -9.50
C ALA A 193 16.02 -14.58 -8.61
N GLU A 194 16.23 -14.56 -7.30
CA GLU A 194 15.25 -14.10 -6.31
C GLU A 194 15.59 -12.67 -5.93
N VAL A 195 14.87 -11.70 -6.51
CA VAL A 195 14.96 -10.29 -6.14
C VAL A 195 13.89 -10.03 -5.09
N GLU A 196 14.25 -9.53 -3.91
CA GLU A 196 13.32 -9.23 -2.82
C GLU A 196 13.64 -7.87 -2.19
N ILE A 197 12.61 -7.14 -1.78
CA ILE A 197 12.76 -5.92 -0.99
C ILE A 197 13.00 -6.31 0.46
N VAL A 198 14.16 -5.95 1.01
CA VAL A 198 14.56 -6.30 2.38
C VAL A 198 14.24 -5.20 3.39
N ALA A 199 14.24 -3.94 2.95
CA ALA A 199 13.98 -2.80 3.80
C ALA A 199 13.20 -1.71 3.06
N TRP A 200 12.24 -1.13 3.78
CA TRP A 200 11.40 -0.03 3.34
C TRP A 200 11.75 1.20 4.18
N ARG A 201 12.25 2.26 3.55
CA ARG A 201 12.63 3.48 4.26
C ARG A 201 11.45 4.12 4.99
N SER A 202 10.26 4.00 4.42
CA SER A 202 9.02 4.51 4.98
C SER A 202 8.62 3.86 6.31
N THR A 203 9.13 2.66 6.59
CA THR A 203 8.86 1.95 7.86
C THR A 203 10.05 2.00 8.82
N ASP A 204 11.27 1.84 8.30
CA ASP A 204 12.49 1.68 9.11
C ASP A 204 13.66 2.35 8.37
N ASP A 205 13.81 3.66 8.54
CA ASP A 205 14.83 4.48 7.87
C ASP A 205 16.24 4.03 8.27
N GLU A 206 16.46 3.81 9.56
CA GLU A 206 17.77 3.42 10.12
C GLU A 206 18.24 2.09 9.54
N ALA A 207 17.40 1.03 9.60
CA ALA A 207 17.78 -0.26 9.02
C ALA A 207 18.01 -0.20 7.51
N THR A 208 17.27 0.65 6.79
CA THR A 208 17.46 0.85 5.35
C THR A 208 18.81 1.50 5.06
N LEU A 209 19.19 2.53 5.82
CA LEU A 209 20.46 3.23 5.69
C LEU A 209 21.66 2.34 6.07
N GLU A 210 21.54 1.57 7.15
CA GLU A 210 22.57 0.62 7.58
C GLU A 210 22.83 -0.44 6.50
N TYR A 211 21.75 -1.04 5.99
CA TYR A 211 21.84 -2.08 4.97
C TYR A 211 22.44 -1.54 3.66
N ALA A 212 21.95 -0.40 3.18
CA ALA A 212 22.50 0.24 1.98
C ALA A 212 23.97 0.67 2.17
N GLY A 213 24.32 1.12 3.37
CA GLY A 213 25.69 1.45 3.76
C GLY A 213 26.63 0.25 3.66
N LEU A 214 26.20 -0.92 4.15
CA LEU A 214 26.96 -2.18 4.06
C LEU A 214 27.16 -2.63 2.61
N ALA A 215 26.10 -2.61 1.79
CA ALA A 215 26.20 -2.96 0.38
C ALA A 215 27.13 -2.01 -0.39
N ARG A 216 27.06 -0.70 -0.09
CA ARG A 216 27.95 0.30 -0.69
C ARG A 216 29.41 0.11 -0.24
N PHE A 217 29.63 -0.25 1.02
CA PHE A 217 30.95 -0.59 1.54
C PHE A 217 31.52 -1.82 0.81
N ALA A 218 30.74 -2.90 0.67
CA ALA A 218 31.15 -4.10 -0.06
C ALA A 218 31.53 -3.78 -1.51
N ARG A 219 30.69 -3.00 -2.22
CA ARG A 219 30.96 -2.54 -3.60
C ARG A 219 32.26 -1.72 -3.70
N ASN A 220 32.50 -0.83 -2.75
CA ASN A 220 33.73 -0.02 -2.75
C ASN A 220 34.96 -0.87 -2.44
N LEU A 221 34.82 -1.87 -1.55
CA LEU A 221 35.88 -2.80 -1.21
C LEU A 221 36.24 -3.72 -2.38
N GLU A 222 35.25 -4.25 -3.10
CA GLU A 222 35.45 -5.00 -4.36
C GLU A 222 36.30 -4.21 -5.35
N ARG A 223 35.91 -2.95 -5.61
CA ARG A 223 36.62 -2.06 -6.54
C ARG A 223 38.07 -1.82 -6.11
N HIS A 224 38.28 -1.64 -4.81
CA HIS A 224 39.62 -1.40 -4.28
C HIS A 224 40.51 -2.65 -4.32
N LEU A 225 39.97 -3.80 -3.93
CA LEU A 225 40.68 -5.08 -3.89
C LEU A 225 40.81 -5.75 -5.26
N LYS A 226 40.05 -5.29 -6.27
CA LYS A 226 39.83 -6.01 -7.54
C LYS A 226 39.41 -7.46 -7.30
N ALA A 227 38.65 -7.67 -6.24
CA ALA A 227 38.14 -8.97 -5.86
C ALA A 227 36.91 -9.33 -6.69
N ASP A 228 36.65 -10.62 -6.81
CA ASP A 228 35.39 -11.12 -7.35
C ASP A 228 34.25 -10.83 -6.36
N GLU A 229 33.03 -10.79 -6.90
CA GLU A 229 31.73 -10.50 -6.26
C GLU A 229 31.67 -10.75 -4.73
N LEU A 230 31.76 -9.66 -3.94
CA LEU A 230 31.59 -9.63 -2.48
C LEU A 230 30.13 -9.37 -2.07
N TRP A 231 29.28 -8.90 -2.98
CA TRP A 231 27.84 -8.77 -2.81
C TRP A 231 27.10 -9.36 -4.00
N PRO A 232 25.96 -10.06 -3.81
CA PRO A 232 25.18 -10.60 -4.93
C PRO A 232 24.73 -9.52 -5.93
N LYS A 233 25.04 -9.73 -7.21
CA LYS A 233 24.75 -8.79 -8.31
C LYS A 233 23.89 -9.42 -9.39
N LEU A 234 22.99 -8.63 -9.94
CA LEU A 234 22.24 -8.96 -11.13
C LEU A 234 22.47 -7.89 -12.19
N ARG A 235 22.85 -8.35 -13.39
CA ARG A 235 23.11 -7.48 -14.53
C ARG A 235 21.93 -7.47 -15.48
N LEU A 236 21.37 -6.28 -15.67
CA LEU A 236 20.33 -5.99 -16.64
C LEU A 236 20.98 -5.57 -17.96
N THR A 237 20.54 -6.18 -19.05
CA THR A 237 20.88 -5.76 -20.40
C THR A 237 20.07 -4.53 -20.79
N GLN A 238 20.47 -3.83 -21.86
CA GLN A 238 19.65 -2.73 -22.39
C GLN A 238 18.23 -3.20 -22.76
N ALA A 239 18.11 -4.38 -23.35
CA ALA A 239 16.80 -4.97 -23.70
C ALA A 239 15.94 -5.22 -22.45
N ASP A 240 16.55 -5.62 -21.32
CA ASP A 240 15.84 -5.78 -20.06
C ASP A 240 15.33 -4.43 -19.54
N CYS A 241 16.16 -3.37 -19.64
CA CYS A 241 15.76 -2.02 -19.27
C CYS A 241 14.60 -1.50 -20.13
N ASP A 242 14.68 -1.65 -21.44
CA ASP A 242 13.62 -1.21 -22.38
C ASP A 242 12.30 -1.94 -22.10
N GLU A 243 12.38 -3.25 -21.81
CA GLU A 243 11.22 -4.06 -21.44
C GLU A 243 10.62 -3.63 -20.09
N LEU A 244 11.45 -3.29 -19.11
CA LEU A 244 11.00 -2.76 -17.83
C LEU A 244 10.30 -1.40 -18.00
N GLU A 245 10.87 -0.48 -18.79
CA GLU A 245 10.23 0.81 -19.10
C GLU A 245 8.88 0.60 -19.79
N ARG A 246 8.78 -0.35 -20.74
CA ARG A 246 7.51 -0.70 -21.40
C ARG A 246 6.46 -1.21 -20.41
N ARG A 247 6.87 -2.03 -19.43
CA ARG A 247 5.96 -2.53 -18.37
C ARG A 247 5.55 -1.44 -17.39
N LEU A 248 6.45 -0.51 -17.07
CA LEU A 248 6.17 0.66 -16.25
C LEU A 248 5.19 1.61 -16.97
N ALA A 249 5.35 1.81 -18.28
CA ALA A 249 4.42 2.59 -19.10
C ALA A 249 2.99 2.03 -19.03
N ALA A 250 2.83 0.71 -19.02
CA ALA A 250 1.53 0.05 -18.97
C ALA A 250 0.74 0.30 -17.67
N ILE A 251 1.42 0.65 -16.57
CA ILE A 251 0.77 0.99 -15.29
C ILE A 251 0.55 2.49 -15.10
N CYS A 252 1.07 3.37 -15.97
CA CYS A 252 0.93 4.83 -15.84
C CYS A 252 -0.52 5.31 -15.59
N PRO A 253 -1.55 4.82 -16.30
CA PRO A 253 -2.93 5.22 -16.00
C PRO A 253 -3.38 4.83 -14.59
N ALA A 254 -3.00 3.63 -14.13
CA ALA A 254 -3.33 3.16 -12.79
C ALA A 254 -2.53 3.89 -11.70
N LEU A 255 -1.28 4.28 -11.99
CA LEU A 255 -0.44 5.06 -11.10
C LEU A 255 -1.01 6.48 -10.89
N ARG A 256 -1.55 7.10 -11.93
CA ARG A 256 -2.29 8.38 -11.82
C ARG A 256 -3.55 8.23 -10.99
N ASP A 257 -4.28 7.13 -11.16
CA ASP A 257 -5.47 6.84 -10.36
C ASP A 257 -5.10 6.64 -8.87
N GLU A 258 -3.99 5.94 -8.58
CA GLU A 258 -3.49 5.74 -7.22
C GLU A 258 -3.12 7.07 -6.56
N ALA A 259 -2.53 8.01 -7.29
CA ALA A 259 -2.11 9.32 -6.76
C ALA A 259 -3.26 10.24 -6.29
N PHE A 260 -4.52 9.90 -6.63
CA PHE A 260 -5.68 10.57 -6.03
C PHE A 260 -6.07 10.01 -4.66
N LEU A 261 -5.58 8.82 -4.31
CA LEU A 261 -5.86 8.15 -3.04
C LEU A 261 -4.74 8.46 -2.04
N PRO A 262 -5.05 8.57 -0.73
CA PRO A 262 -4.03 8.82 0.26
C PRO A 262 -3.15 7.58 0.46
N HIS A 263 -1.85 7.80 0.61
CA HIS A 263 -0.89 6.76 0.96
C HIS A 263 -0.87 6.57 2.47
N TRP A 264 -1.45 5.46 2.94
CA TRP A 264 -1.32 5.00 4.31
C TRP A 264 -0.43 3.76 4.32
N GLU A 265 0.58 3.76 5.16
CA GLU A 265 1.45 2.61 5.37
C GLU A 265 1.25 2.07 6.77
N PHE A 266 1.19 0.75 6.87
CA PHE A 266 0.95 0.04 8.12
C PHE A 266 2.09 -0.95 8.34
N SER A 267 2.74 -0.86 9.49
CA SER A 267 3.53 -1.94 10.04
C SER A 267 2.61 -2.85 10.84
N ALA A 268 2.81 -4.17 10.75
CA ALA A 268 2.09 -5.12 11.59
C ALA A 268 3.08 -5.94 12.41
N GLU A 269 2.81 -6.05 13.71
CA GLU A 269 3.51 -6.99 14.57
C GLU A 269 2.59 -8.21 14.76
N HIS A 270 2.93 -9.34 14.14
CA HIS A 270 2.16 -10.57 14.34
C HIS A 270 2.63 -11.24 15.63
N LYS A 271 1.75 -11.28 16.63
CA LYS A 271 1.97 -12.01 17.88
C LYS A 271 1.12 -13.27 17.86
N LEU A 272 1.73 -14.43 17.73
CA LEU A 272 1.06 -15.72 17.90
C LEU A 272 1.11 -16.10 19.39
N PRO A 273 -0.02 -16.06 20.13
CA PRO A 273 -0.05 -16.57 21.49
C PRO A 273 -0.02 -18.11 21.44
N ILE A 274 1.08 -18.72 21.89
CA ILE A 274 1.18 -20.17 22.02
C ILE A 274 0.66 -20.54 23.43
N VAL A 275 -0.64 -20.89 23.52
CA VAL A 275 -1.34 -21.61 24.63
C VAL A 275 -1.75 -20.77 25.88
N PRO A 276 -2.90 -21.07 26.55
CA PRO A 276 -3.36 -20.32 27.73
C PRO A 276 -2.93 -20.91 29.11
N GLU A 277 -2.64 -19.99 30.05
CA GLU A 277 -2.55 -20.04 31.54
C GLU A 277 -1.41 -20.81 32.27
N PRO A 278 -0.92 -20.37 33.46
CA PRO A 278 -1.03 -19.09 34.18
C PRO A 278 0.34 -18.39 34.43
N LEU A 279 1.41 -18.78 33.72
CA LEU A 279 2.78 -18.34 33.98
C LEU A 279 3.45 -17.96 32.65
N GLY A 280 3.92 -16.71 32.60
CA GLY A 280 4.30 -16.00 31.38
C GLY A 280 5.34 -16.71 30.53
N LEU A 281 5.18 -16.60 29.21
CA LEU A 281 6.06 -17.25 28.24
C LEU A 281 6.14 -16.39 26.98
N ILE A 282 7.37 -15.96 26.67
CA ILE A 282 7.95 -15.77 25.34
C ILE A 282 6.91 -15.65 24.21
N SER A 283 6.63 -14.40 23.80
CA SER A 283 5.95 -14.12 22.54
C SER A 283 6.94 -14.32 21.40
N LEU A 284 6.66 -15.24 20.48
CA LEU A 284 7.23 -15.16 19.15
C LEU A 284 6.53 -14.00 18.43
N SER A 285 7.15 -12.82 18.48
CA SER A 285 6.75 -11.69 17.65
C SER A 285 7.48 -11.78 16.31
N ARG A 286 6.71 -11.86 15.23
CA ARG A 286 7.23 -11.65 13.87
C ARG A 286 6.82 -10.23 13.50
N SER A 287 7.78 -9.30 13.48
CA SER A 287 7.53 -7.97 12.94
C SER A 287 7.48 -8.07 11.42
N GLU A 288 6.29 -7.92 10.85
CA GLU A 288 6.13 -7.75 9.40
C GLU A 288 6.28 -6.26 9.11
N ARG A 289 7.44 -5.90 8.55
CA ARG A 289 7.84 -4.51 8.32
C ARG A 289 6.88 -3.74 7.38
N ARG A 290 6.09 -4.40 6.53
CA ARG A 290 5.04 -3.74 5.74
C ARG A 290 3.89 -4.70 5.44
N VAL A 291 2.66 -4.28 5.73
CA VAL A 291 1.43 -4.99 5.32
C VAL A 291 0.73 -4.20 4.24
N ASP A 292 0.23 -4.89 3.19
CA ASP A 292 -0.49 -4.23 2.11
C ASP A 292 -1.72 -3.47 2.66
N PRO A 293 -1.86 -2.16 2.37
CA PRO A 293 -2.98 -1.35 2.85
C PRO A 293 -4.35 -1.92 2.47
N VAL A 294 -4.48 -2.61 1.34
CA VAL A 294 -5.74 -3.24 0.92
C VAL A 294 -6.17 -4.31 1.93
N ALA A 295 -5.24 -5.17 2.36
CA ALA A 295 -5.54 -6.23 3.30
C ALA A 295 -5.85 -5.69 4.71
N SER A 296 -5.01 -4.78 5.22
CA SER A 296 -5.18 -4.23 6.58
C SER A 296 -6.42 -3.35 6.70
N MET A 297 -6.64 -2.43 5.75
CA MET A 297 -7.81 -1.57 5.76
C MET A 297 -9.08 -2.34 5.37
N GLY A 298 -8.99 -3.35 4.51
CA GLY A 298 -10.10 -4.26 4.22
C GLY A 298 -10.60 -4.99 5.47
N CYS A 299 -9.67 -5.45 6.32
CA CYS A 299 -10.02 -6.01 7.63
C CYS A 299 -10.71 -4.98 8.53
N ALA A 300 -10.19 -3.74 8.57
CA ALA A 300 -10.83 -2.65 9.32
C ALA A 300 -12.27 -2.37 8.83
N VAL A 301 -12.51 -2.40 7.52
CA VAL A 301 -13.86 -2.31 6.93
C VAL A 301 -14.78 -3.40 7.45
N PHE A 302 -14.31 -4.65 7.49
CA PHE A 302 -15.12 -5.75 8.01
C PHE A 302 -15.46 -5.57 9.49
N VAL A 303 -14.48 -5.15 10.32
CA VAL A 303 -14.71 -4.88 11.74
C VAL A 303 -15.75 -3.77 11.94
N VAL A 304 -15.63 -2.67 11.20
CA VAL A 304 -16.58 -1.55 11.28
C VAL A 304 -17.98 -1.97 10.81
N ALA A 305 -18.06 -2.77 9.74
CA ALA A 305 -19.32 -3.35 9.27
C ALA A 305 -19.97 -4.25 10.35
N ALA A 306 -19.18 -5.08 11.03
CA ALA A 306 -19.65 -5.94 12.11
C ALA A 306 -20.15 -5.13 13.31
N VAL A 307 -19.41 -4.09 13.73
CA VAL A 307 -19.85 -3.18 14.81
C VAL A 307 -21.16 -2.49 14.42
N LEU A 308 -21.26 -1.97 13.20
CA LEU A 308 -22.50 -1.36 12.70
C LEU A 308 -23.66 -2.34 12.66
N ALA A 309 -23.42 -3.59 12.23
CA ALA A 309 -24.43 -4.64 12.19
C ALA A 309 -24.93 -4.99 13.59
N ILE A 310 -24.04 -5.10 14.58
CA ILE A 310 -24.40 -5.33 15.98
C ILE A 310 -25.24 -4.18 16.53
N LEU A 311 -24.82 -2.93 16.32
CA LEU A 311 -25.58 -1.75 16.74
C LEU A 311 -26.97 -1.70 16.07
N SER A 312 -27.03 -2.03 14.78
CA SER A 312 -28.28 -2.09 14.03
C SER A 312 -29.18 -3.23 14.55
N LEU A 313 -28.61 -4.39 14.86
CA LEU A 313 -29.32 -5.52 15.44
C LEU A 313 -29.95 -5.14 16.78
N PHE A 314 -29.23 -4.42 17.64
CA PHE A 314 -29.81 -3.89 18.86
C PHE A 314 -31.03 -3.02 18.56
N VAL A 315 -31.01 -2.17 17.53
CA VAL A 315 -32.15 -1.33 17.14
C VAL A 315 -33.33 -2.14 16.60
N PHE A 316 -33.07 -3.18 15.78
CA PHE A 316 -34.11 -3.90 15.04
C PHE A 316 -34.64 -5.17 15.70
N LEU A 317 -33.90 -5.79 16.63
CA LEU A 317 -34.26 -7.05 17.30
C LEU A 317 -34.44 -6.83 18.81
N PRO A 318 -35.69 -6.70 19.30
CA PRO A 318 -36.00 -6.63 20.73
C PRO A 318 -35.49 -7.85 21.50
N PRO A 319 -35.13 -7.68 22.79
CA PRO A 319 -36.18 -7.69 23.81
C PRO A 319 -36.13 -6.41 24.64
N TRP A 320 -36.95 -5.42 24.27
CA TRP A 320 -36.97 -4.11 24.93
C TRP A 320 -37.73 -4.08 26.27
N VAL A 321 -37.80 -5.20 27.00
CA VAL A 321 -38.52 -5.29 28.27
C VAL A 321 -37.87 -6.32 29.20
N PRO A 322 -37.32 -5.91 30.35
CA PRO A 322 -37.48 -6.65 31.60
C PRO A 322 -38.59 -5.94 32.39
N GLY A 323 -39.82 -6.48 32.33
CA GLY A 323 -41.00 -5.86 32.91
C GLY A 323 -42.31 -6.15 32.18
N SER A 324 -42.64 -7.43 32.00
CA SER A 324 -44.02 -7.92 31.96
C SER A 324 -44.16 -9.00 33.00
#